data_AF-A0A1L7NFP9-F1
#
_entry.id   AF-A0A1L7NFP9-F1
#
_cell.length_a   1.000
_cell.length_b   1.000
_cell.length_c   1.000
_cell.angle_alpha   90.00
_cell.angle_beta   90.00
_cell.angle_gamma   90.00
#
_symmetry.space_group_name_H-M   'P 1'
#
loop_
_entity.id
_entity.type
_entity.pdbx_description
1 polymer ?
#
loop_
_entity_poly.entity_id
_entity_poly.type
_entity_poly.pdbx_seq_one_letter_code
_entity_poly.pdbx_strand_id
1 'polypeptide(L)'
;MAGIPQAWLYELNDHFALVTDPEGRSAVLDEMAYAAHRRGEVSAEHLVDMLELSEAAKGWALVEVDEAYHIGLFSYEISGKWDGDEPGRIIVGRTPGWGC
;
A
#
# COMPACT_ATOMS: atom_id res chain seq x y z
N MET A 1 1.60 22.85 -1.30
CA MET A 1 1.26 22.37 0.07
C MET A 1 2.19 23.00 1.11
N ALA A 2 2.30 24.33 1.18
CA ALA A 2 2.95 24.96 2.33
C ALA A 2 1.95 24.94 3.50
N GLY A 3 2.40 24.56 4.71
CA GLY A 3 1.51 24.49 5.88
C GLY A 3 0.86 23.13 6.12
N ILE A 4 1.14 22.10 5.33
CA ILE A 4 0.74 20.71 5.67
C ILE A 4 1.77 20.11 6.65
N PRO A 5 1.32 19.40 7.71
CA PRO A 5 2.21 18.74 8.65
C PRO A 5 3.15 17.74 7.97
N GLN A 6 4.45 17.85 8.23
CA GLN A 6 5.46 16.97 7.62
C GLN A 6 5.26 15.50 7.99
N ALA A 7 4.80 15.21 9.20
CA ALA A 7 4.49 13.85 9.64
C ALA A 7 3.38 13.21 8.78
N TRP A 8 2.38 13.99 8.38
CA TRP A 8 1.32 13.52 7.49
C TRP A 8 1.85 13.23 6.10
N LEU A 9 2.77 14.07 5.59
CA LEU A 9 3.43 13.79 4.32
C LEU A 9 4.31 12.54 4.37
N TYR A 10 4.97 12.24 5.50
CA TYR A 10 5.74 10.99 5.63
C TYR A 10 4.85 9.76 5.58
N GLU A 11 3.70 9.82 6.25
CA GLU A 11 2.70 8.77 6.21
C GLU A 11 2.17 8.56 4.77
N LEU A 12 1.83 9.64 4.07
CA LEU A 12 1.35 9.60 2.68
C LEU A 12 2.40 9.03 1.71
N ASN A 13 3.67 9.38 1.92
CA ASN A 13 4.77 8.92 1.06
C ASN A 13 5.28 7.52 1.42
N ASP A 14 4.76 6.89 2.48
CA ASP A 14 5.03 5.48 2.77
C ASP A 14 4.14 4.58 1.91
N HIS A 15 4.51 4.55 0.62
CA HIS A 15 3.81 3.78 -0.41
C HIS A 15 3.76 2.29 -0.09
N PHE A 16 4.80 1.74 0.55
CA PHE A 16 4.84 0.33 0.93
C PHE A 16 3.77 0.01 1.98
N ALA A 17 3.66 0.86 3.02
CA ALA A 17 2.62 0.70 4.02
C ALA A 17 1.22 0.88 3.42
N LEU A 18 1.04 1.88 2.54
CA LEU A 18 -0.23 2.12 1.83
C LEU A 18 -0.68 0.90 1.00
N VAL A 19 0.21 0.29 0.22
CA VAL A 19 -0.13 -0.92 -0.56
C VAL A 19 -0.43 -2.11 0.33
N THR A 20 0.25 -2.23 1.48
CA THR A 20 0.08 -3.37 2.40
C THR A 20 -1.25 -3.31 3.17
N ASP A 21 -1.71 -2.11 3.54
CA ASP A 21 -2.96 -1.88 4.26
C ASP A 21 -3.66 -0.59 3.77
N PRO A 22 -4.28 -0.59 2.57
CA PRO A 22 -4.83 0.62 1.97
C PRO A 22 -5.88 1.30 2.85
N GLU A 23 -6.80 0.52 3.40
CA GLU A 23 -7.90 1.04 4.21
C GLU A 23 -7.41 1.55 5.57
N GLY A 24 -6.56 0.78 6.26
CA GLY A 24 -6.06 1.18 7.58
C GLY A 24 -5.17 2.41 7.51
N ARG A 25 -4.31 2.51 6.49
CA ARG A 25 -3.42 3.68 6.32
C ARG A 25 -4.17 4.92 5.85
N SER A 26 -5.22 4.78 5.03
CA SER A 26 -6.13 5.90 4.72
C SER A 26 -6.82 6.43 5.99
N ALA A 27 -7.31 5.55 6.86
CA ALA A 27 -7.94 5.96 8.12
C ALA A 27 -6.95 6.71 9.04
N VAL A 28 -5.68 6.30 9.07
CA VAL A 28 -4.62 7.01 9.80
C VAL A 28 -4.38 8.40 9.22
N LEU A 29 -4.30 8.53 7.89
CA LEU A 29 -4.14 9.82 7.21
C LEU A 29 -5.31 10.78 7.51
N ASP A 30 -6.55 10.28 7.52
CA ASP A 30 -7.74 11.05 7.85
C ASP A 30 -7.70 11.55 9.31
N GLU A 31 -7.38 10.67 10.25
CA GLU A 31 -7.28 11.04 11.67
C GLU A 31 -6.17 12.07 11.91
N MET A 32 -5.03 11.92 11.24
CA MET A 32 -3.95 12.90 11.31
C MET A 32 -4.36 14.26 10.74
N ALA A 33 -5.12 14.28 9.63
CA ALA A 33 -5.65 15.51 9.04
C ALA A 33 -6.64 16.20 9.98
N TYR A 34 -7.61 15.46 10.52
CA TYR A 34 -8.55 15.99 11.50
C TYR A 34 -7.84 16.47 12.77
N ALA A 35 -6.84 15.74 13.26
CA ALA A 35 -6.08 16.13 14.44
C ALA A 35 -5.29 17.44 14.21
N ALA A 36 -4.67 17.61 13.03
CA ALA A 36 -3.99 18.84 12.65
C ALA A 36 -4.96 20.02 12.59
N HIS A 37 -6.15 19.82 12.00
CA HIS A 37 -7.16 20.87 11.93
C HIS A 37 -7.68 21.26 13.31
N ARG A 38 -7.94 20.28 14.19
CA ARG A 38 -8.34 20.53 15.60
C ARG A 38 -7.29 21.32 16.38
N ARG A 39 -6.00 21.17 16.06
CA ARG A 39 -4.90 21.96 16.65
C ARG A 39 -4.73 23.34 16.03
N GLY A 40 -5.46 23.65 14.94
CA GLY A 40 -5.31 24.90 14.20
C GLY A 40 -4.05 24.96 13.34
N GLU A 41 -3.41 23.82 13.07
CA GLU A 41 -2.19 23.74 12.24
C GLU A 41 -2.52 23.87 10.75
N VAL A 42 -3.73 23.49 10.34
CA VAL A 42 -4.21 23.55 8.95
C VAL A 42 -5.57 24.23 8.86
N SER A 43 -5.78 24.98 7.79
CA SER A 43 -7.07 25.60 7.46
C SER A 43 -8.12 24.55 7.08
N ALA A 44 -9.39 24.95 7.01
CA ALA A 44 -10.44 24.06 6.51
C ALA A 44 -10.22 23.67 5.04
N GLU A 45 -9.68 24.58 4.21
CA GLU A 45 -9.31 24.29 2.83
C GLU A 45 -8.23 23.20 2.74
N HIS A 46 -7.16 23.33 3.54
CA HIS A 46 -6.11 22.31 3.58
C HIS A 46 -6.56 21.00 4.21
N LEU A 47 -7.51 21.02 5.14
CA LEU A 47 -8.13 19.80 5.64
C LEU A 47 -8.82 19.04 4.50
N VAL A 48 -9.59 19.73 3.66
CA VAL A 48 -10.26 19.11 2.50
C VAL A 48 -9.22 18.51 1.55
N ASP A 49 -8.18 19.26 1.19
CA ASP A 49 -7.10 18.75 0.33
C ASP A 49 -6.47 17.47 0.91
N MET A 50 -6.21 17.44 2.23
CA MET A 50 -5.61 16.27 2.90
C MET A 50 -6.53 15.05 2.85
N LEU A 51 -7.84 15.21 3.09
CA LEU A 51 -8.80 14.12 3.03
C LEU A 51 -8.99 13.60 1.59
N GLU A 52 -9.01 14.49 0.60
CA GLU A 52 -9.07 14.10 -0.81
C GLU A 52 -7.82 13.33 -1.25
N LEU A 53 -6.63 13.75 -0.82
CA LEU A 53 -5.39 13.01 -1.08
C LEU A 53 -5.35 11.66 -0.35
N SER A 54 -5.87 11.57 0.88
CA SER A 54 -6.00 10.31 1.62
C SER A 54 -6.84 9.29 0.85
N GLU A 55 -8.01 9.71 0.36
CA GLU A 55 -8.89 8.86 -0.44
C GLU A 55 -8.25 8.47 -1.78
N ALA A 56 -7.57 9.41 -2.44
CA ALA A 56 -6.84 9.14 -3.67
C ALA A 56 -5.69 8.13 -3.46
N ALA A 57 -4.96 8.23 -2.34
CA ALA A 57 -3.91 7.30 -1.98
C ALA A 57 -4.45 5.89 -1.73
N LYS A 58 -5.59 5.77 -1.05
CA LYS A 58 -6.31 4.49 -0.89
C LYS A 58 -6.70 3.90 -2.24
N GLY A 59 -7.28 4.70 -3.13
CA GLY A 59 -7.68 4.28 -4.47
C GLY A 59 -6.50 3.77 -5.29
N TRP A 60 -5.38 4.50 -5.26
CA TRP A 60 -4.14 4.07 -5.91
C TRP A 60 -3.61 2.75 -5.33
N ALA A 61 -3.51 2.64 -4.01
CA ALA A 61 -2.99 1.45 -3.35
C ALA A 61 -3.83 0.20 -3.61
N LEU A 62 -5.16 0.33 -3.66
CA LEU A 62 -6.05 -0.77 -4.06
C LEU A 62 -5.81 -1.24 -5.50
N VAL A 63 -5.56 -0.30 -6.41
CA VAL A 63 -5.23 -0.63 -7.82
C VAL A 63 -3.88 -1.34 -7.91
N GLU A 64 -2.86 -0.90 -7.17
CA GLU A 64 -1.54 -1.56 -7.16
C GLU A 64 -1.64 -3.01 -6.66
N VAL A 65 -2.47 -3.26 -5.62
CA VAL A 65 -2.72 -4.62 -5.13
C VAL A 65 -3.40 -5.46 -6.20
N ASP A 66 -4.45 -4.94 -6.85
CA ASP A 66 -5.17 -5.65 -7.92
C ASP A 66 -4.25 -5.95 -9.12
N GLU A 67 -3.44 -4.98 -9.54
CA GLU A 67 -2.46 -5.14 -10.62
C GLU A 67 -1.41 -6.19 -10.26
N ALA A 68 -0.90 -6.20 -9.02
CA ALA A 68 0.05 -7.20 -8.56
C ALA A 68 -0.51 -8.63 -8.64
N TYR A 69 -1.81 -8.83 -8.37
CA TYR A 69 -2.48 -10.11 -8.63
C TYR A 69 -2.65 -10.38 -10.13
N HIS A 70 -3.02 -9.37 -10.91
CA HIS A 70 -3.25 -9.48 -12.34
C HIS A 70 -1.99 -9.91 -13.12
N ILE A 71 -0.83 -9.35 -12.76
CA ILE A 71 0.47 -9.66 -13.40
C ILE A 71 1.15 -10.91 -12.82
N GLY A 72 0.53 -11.56 -11.83
CA GLY A 72 1.06 -12.77 -11.18
C GLY A 72 2.25 -12.54 -10.26
N LEU A 73 2.46 -11.29 -9.78
CA LEU A 73 3.44 -10.99 -8.73
C LEU A 73 2.97 -11.56 -7.39
N PHE A 74 1.68 -11.44 -7.11
CA PHE A 74 1.01 -12.15 -6.02
C PHE A 74 0.16 -13.29 -6.58
N SER A 75 0.30 -14.46 -5.98
CA SER A 75 -0.67 -15.53 -6.15
C SER A 75 -1.69 -15.41 -5.04
N TYR A 76 -2.99 -15.37 -5.36
CA TYR A 76 -3.96 -15.90 -4.41
C TYR A 76 -3.44 -17.28 -4.02
N GLU A 77 -3.32 -17.58 -2.72
CA GLU A 77 -3.10 -18.96 -2.30
C GLU A 77 -4.30 -19.76 -2.80
N ILE A 78 -4.23 -20.24 -4.03
CA ILE A 78 -5.07 -21.30 -4.51
C ILE A 78 -4.61 -22.48 -3.66
N SER A 79 -5.37 -22.73 -2.60
CA SER A 79 -5.43 -23.94 -1.78
C SER A 79 -5.77 -25.18 -2.63
N GLY A 80 -5.20 -25.31 -3.82
CA GLY A 80 -5.66 -26.20 -4.86
C GLY A 80 -4.59 -26.50 -5.89
N LYS A 81 -3.33 -26.69 -5.47
CA LYS A 81 -2.42 -27.65 -6.12
C LYS A 81 -1.18 -27.97 -5.27
N TRP A 82 -1.38 -28.63 -4.14
CA TRP A 82 -0.37 -29.54 -3.60
C TRP A 82 -0.55 -30.90 -4.28
N ASP A 83 -0.24 -30.99 -5.58
CA ASP A 83 0.06 -32.27 -6.24
C ASP A 83 1.58 -32.40 -6.29
N GLY A 84 2.16 -32.70 -5.14
CA GLY A 84 3.60 -32.79 -4.96
C GLY A 84 3.90 -33.60 -3.72
N ASP A 85 3.70 -34.91 -3.86
CA ASP A 85 4.19 -35.91 -2.93
C ASP A 85 5.71 -35.74 -2.78
N GLU A 86 6.14 -35.11 -1.67
CA GLU A 86 7.38 -35.35 -0.90
C GLU A 86 7.68 -34.15 0.04
N PRO A 87 7.57 -34.31 1.37
CA PRO A 87 7.89 -33.24 2.30
C PRO A 87 9.41 -33.05 2.40
N GLY A 88 9.91 -31.86 2.03
CA GLY A 88 11.26 -31.41 2.41
C GLY A 88 12.11 -30.71 1.35
N ARG A 89 11.62 -30.44 0.14
CA ARG A 89 12.44 -29.78 -0.90
C ARG A 89 12.17 -28.28 -1.00
N ILE A 90 13.12 -27.47 -0.51
CA ILE A 90 13.18 -26.04 -0.85
C ILE A 90 13.81 -25.91 -2.24
N ILE A 91 13.04 -25.51 -3.24
CA ILE A 91 13.56 -25.19 -4.58
C ILE A 91 13.95 -23.70 -4.58
N VAL A 92 15.25 -23.43 -4.47
CA VAL A 92 15.81 -22.09 -4.72
C VAL A 92 15.92 -21.89 -6.23
N GLY A 93 15.43 -20.75 -6.71
CA GLY A 93 15.23 -20.44 -8.13
C GLY A 93 16.43 -20.70 -9.05
N ARG A 94 16.10 -21.06 -10.29
CA ARG A 94 16.97 -21.41 -11.42
C ARG A 94 18.10 -20.39 -11.63
N THR A 95 19.35 -20.86 -11.63
CA THR A 95 20.47 -20.13 -12.25
C THR A 95 20.24 -20.08 -13.77
N PRO A 96 20.29 -18.90 -14.42
CA PRO A 96 20.12 -18.78 -15.86
C PRO A 96 21.43 -19.11 -16.59
N GLY A 97 21.38 -20.04 -17.55
CA GLY A 97 22.38 -20.18 -18.61
C GLY A 97 23.08 -21.54 -18.70
N TRP A 98 22.64 -22.36 -19.66
CA TRP A 98 23.50 -22.96 -20.69
C TRP A 98 22.62 -23.58 -21.76
N GLY A 99 22.60 -22.93 -22.92
CA GLY A 99 22.03 -23.45 -24.16
C GLY A 99 22.94 -24.52 -24.76
N CYS A 100 22.30 -25.44 -25.49
CA CYS A 100 22.94 -26.31 -26.47
C CYS A 100 23.00 -25.57 -27.81
#